data_AF-A0A7S3MJN4-F1
#
_entry.id   AF-A0A7S3MJN4-F1
#
_cell.length_a   1.000
_cell.length_b   1.000
_cell.length_c   1.000
_cell.angle_alpha   90.00
_cell.angle_beta   90.00
_cell.angle_gamma   90.00
#
_symmetry.space_group_name_H-M   'P 1'
#
loop_
_entity.id
_entity.type
_entity.pdbx_description
1 polymer ?
#
loop_
_entity_poly.entity_id
_entity_poly.type
_entity_poly.pdbx_seq_one_letter_code
_entity_poly.pdbx_strand_id
1 'polypeptide(L)'
;RPVQRFHQYCRWVTNCVGLRNHRSYMIMLLGFVTTAVADTIVDLILVPVHFVSGTWTAEFLCLLHLCYSIYFAWYSAPLLRQHTAFIMRNELTQEWKRDDYYVVVGPTGEKVAVTDLDAEDYNRLFDEFEYDSSRNPFDK
;
A
#
# COMPACT_ATOMS: atom_id res chain seq x y z
N ARG A 1 23.08 11.01 -5.25
CA ARG A 1 23.06 11.80 -3.99
C ARG A 1 22.32 10.98 -2.95
N PRO A 2 22.78 10.90 -1.69
CA PRO A 2 22.08 10.16 -0.64
C PRO A 2 20.70 10.78 -0.38
N VAL A 3 19.68 9.93 -0.21
CA VAL A 3 18.30 10.33 0.10
C VAL A 3 18.03 10.06 1.58
N GLN A 4 17.66 11.08 2.34
CA GLN A 4 17.34 10.95 3.77
C GLN A 4 16.03 10.18 3.98
N ARG A 5 16.03 9.23 4.92
CA ARG A 5 14.94 8.27 5.17
C ARG A 5 14.35 7.76 3.86
N PHE A 6 15.20 7.12 3.06
CA PHE A 6 14.79 6.56 1.77
C PHE A 6 13.71 5.50 1.98
N HIS A 7 12.53 5.74 1.41
CA HIS A 7 11.40 4.81 1.49
C HIS A 7 11.41 3.86 0.29
N GLN A 8 11.30 4.43 -0.92
CA GLN A 8 11.35 3.69 -2.19
C GLN A 8 11.60 4.60 -3.38
N TYR A 9 12.00 4.02 -4.51
CA TYR A 9 11.92 4.70 -5.81
C TYR A 9 10.54 4.45 -6.42
N CYS A 10 9.80 5.52 -6.72
CA CYS A 10 8.46 5.42 -7.30
C CYS A 10 8.51 5.81 -8.78
N ARG A 11 8.25 4.83 -9.66
CA ARG A 11 8.26 5.03 -11.12
C ARG A 11 7.15 5.96 -11.60
N TRP A 12 5.99 5.99 -10.92
CA TRP A 12 4.86 6.85 -11.26
C TRP A 12 5.18 8.35 -11.18
N VAL A 13 6.07 8.73 -10.26
CA VAL A 13 6.55 10.13 -10.12
C VAL A 13 7.99 10.28 -10.61
N THR A 14 8.58 9.21 -11.15
CA THR A 14 9.98 9.15 -11.62
C THR A 14 11.01 9.66 -10.61
N ASN A 15 10.74 9.49 -9.30
CA ASN A 15 11.51 10.13 -8.23
C ASN A 15 11.63 9.23 -6.99
N CYS A 16 12.67 9.45 -6.18
CA CYS A 16 12.80 8.82 -4.88
C CYS A 16 11.82 9.43 -3.88
N VAL A 17 11.10 8.58 -3.17
CA VAL A 17 10.26 8.95 -2.03
C VAL A 17 11.09 8.79 -0.76
N GLY A 18 11.18 9.85 0.02
CA GLY A 18 11.86 9.86 1.31
C GLY A 18 11.41 11.05 2.14
N LEU A 19 12.25 11.49 3.09
CA LEU A 19 11.85 12.45 4.12
C LEU A 19 11.14 13.72 3.59
N ARG A 20 11.63 14.30 2.49
CA ARG A 20 11.15 15.61 2.00
C ARG A 20 9.82 15.56 1.24
N ASN A 21 9.48 14.43 0.62
CA ASN A 21 8.32 14.31 -0.26
C ASN A 21 7.36 13.17 0.12
N HIS A 22 7.64 12.43 1.21
CA HIS A 22 6.77 11.35 1.68
C HIS A 22 5.33 11.82 1.93
N ARG A 23 5.14 13.01 2.52
CA ARG A 23 3.79 13.57 2.75
C ARG A 23 3.04 13.82 1.45
N SER A 24 3.68 14.44 0.46
CA SER A 24 3.08 14.68 -0.86
C SER A 24 2.74 13.37 -1.57
N TYR A 25 3.61 12.35 -1.43
CA TYR A 25 3.34 11.02 -1.95
C TYR A 25 2.09 10.38 -1.31
N MET A 26 1.91 10.53 0.01
CA MET A 26 0.70 10.02 0.69
C MET A 26 -0.57 10.75 0.26
N ILE A 27 -0.51 12.07 0.07
CA ILE A 27 -1.65 12.85 -0.45
C ILE A 27 -2.02 12.39 -1.87
N MET A 28 -1.03 12.09 -2.71
CA MET A 28 -1.27 11.55 -4.05
C MET A 28 -1.96 10.18 -3.99
N LEU A 29 -1.48 9.25 -3.14
CA LEU A 29 -2.13 7.95 -2.97
C LEU A 29 -3.57 8.07 -2.46
N LEU A 30 -3.80 8.95 -1.48
CA LEU A 30 -5.14 9.24 -1.00
C LEU A 30 -6.03 9.78 -2.12
N GLY A 31 -5.53 10.75 -2.89
CA GLY A 31 -6.22 11.30 -4.05
C GLY A 31 -6.58 10.24 -5.08
N PHE A 32 -5.66 9.34 -5.42
CA PHE A 32 -5.92 8.22 -6.34
C PHE A 32 -7.08 7.34 -5.87
N VAL A 33 -7.08 6.94 -4.59
CA VAL A 33 -8.15 6.11 -4.03
C VAL A 33 -9.47 6.87 -3.99
N THR A 34 -9.46 8.13 -3.53
CA THR A 34 -10.68 8.95 -3.45
C THR A 34 -11.29 9.18 -4.82
N THR A 35 -10.49 9.54 -5.83
CA THR A 35 -10.97 9.72 -7.21
C THR A 35 -11.52 8.42 -7.77
N ALA A 36 -10.79 7.30 -7.66
CA ALA A 36 -11.24 6.02 -8.21
C ALA A 36 -12.56 5.54 -7.59
N VAL A 37 -12.75 5.74 -6.28
CA VAL A 37 -14.00 5.40 -5.58
C VAL A 37 -15.14 6.32 -6.02
N ALA A 38 -14.90 7.64 -6.07
CA ALA A 38 -15.92 8.60 -6.51
C ALA A 38 -16.36 8.33 -7.95
N ASP A 39 -15.41 8.10 -8.85
CA ASP A 39 -15.67 7.78 -10.26
C ASP A 39 -16.47 6.48 -10.38
N THR A 40 -16.09 5.43 -9.65
CA THR A 40 -16.84 4.17 -9.62
C THR A 40 -18.28 4.36 -9.16
N ILE A 41 -18.52 5.15 -8.10
CA ILE A 41 -19.88 5.43 -7.60
C ILE A 41 -20.70 6.18 -8.66
N VAL A 42 -20.12 7.21 -9.29
CA VAL A 42 -20.80 8.01 -10.31
C VAL A 42 -21.12 7.15 -11.53
N ASP A 43 -20.18 6.34 -12.01
CA ASP A 43 -20.39 5.46 -13.17
C ASP A 43 -21.45 4.40 -12.90
N LEU A 44 -21.50 3.81 -11.70
CA LEU A 44 -22.56 2.86 -11.32
C LEU A 44 -23.97 3.47 -11.41
N ILE A 45 -24.08 4.79 -11.25
CA ILE A 45 -25.34 5.54 -11.43
C ILE A 45 -25.58 5.87 -12.91
N LEU A 46 -24.53 6.30 -13.64
CA LEU A 46 -24.66 6.76 -15.02
C LEU A 46 -24.83 5.63 -16.04
N VAL A 47 -24.23 4.46 -15.81
CA VAL A 47 -24.32 3.31 -16.72
C VAL A 47 -25.79 2.93 -16.99
N PRO A 48 -26.65 2.69 -15.97
CA PRO A 48 -28.09 2.42 -16.21
C PRO A 48 -28.81 3.54 -16.95
N VAL A 49 -28.48 4.80 -16.68
CA VAL A 49 -29.09 5.95 -17.38
C VAL A 49 -28.74 5.91 -18.86
N HIS A 50 -27.48 5.65 -19.20
CA HIS A 50 -27.03 5.55 -20.59
C HIS A 50 -27.62 4.35 -21.32
N PHE A 51 -27.89 3.22 -20.64
CA PHE A 51 -28.61 2.09 -21.25
C PHE A 51 -30.05 2.41 -21.66
N VAL A 52 -30.70 3.37 -20.99
CA VAL A 52 -32.10 3.74 -21.27
C VAL A 52 -32.21 4.87 -22.29
N SER A 53 -31.38 5.90 -22.17
CA SER A 53 -31.52 7.16 -22.92
C SER A 53 -30.22 7.66 -23.56
N GLY A 54 -29.13 6.91 -23.44
CA GLY A 54 -27.82 7.28 -23.95
C GLY A 54 -27.60 6.93 -25.41
N THR A 55 -26.45 7.40 -25.92
CA THR A 55 -25.89 6.88 -27.17
C THR A 55 -25.01 5.69 -26.85
N TRP A 56 -24.86 4.76 -27.80
CA TRP A 56 -23.96 3.61 -27.65
C TRP A 56 -22.52 4.04 -27.34
N THR A 57 -22.07 5.19 -27.87
CA THR A 57 -20.73 5.74 -27.57
C THR A 57 -20.62 6.14 -26.10
N ALA A 58 -21.63 6.81 -25.54
CA ALA A 58 -21.64 7.21 -24.14
C ALA A 58 -21.68 5.99 -23.20
N GLU A 59 -22.52 4.99 -23.53
CA GLU A 59 -22.58 3.71 -22.83
C GLU A 59 -21.20 3.02 -22.81
N PHE A 60 -20.58 2.86 -23.99
CA PHE A 60 -19.28 2.22 -24.11
C PHE A 60 -18.18 2.94 -23.32
N LEU A 61 -18.12 4.28 -23.43
CA LEU A 61 -17.13 5.07 -22.69
C LEU A 61 -17.36 5.02 -21.18
N CYS A 62 -18.61 5.05 -20.72
CA CYS A 62 -18.94 4.96 -19.30
C CYS A 62 -18.60 3.58 -18.73
N LEU A 63 -18.90 2.50 -19.46
CA LEU A 63 -18.49 1.14 -19.08
C LEU A 63 -16.97 0.99 -19.03
N LEU A 64 -16.25 1.52 -20.03
CA LEU A 64 -14.79 1.49 -20.05
C LEU A 64 -14.20 2.27 -18.87
N HIS A 65 -14.76 3.45 -18.56
CA HIS A 65 -14.35 4.27 -17.43
C HIS A 65 -14.61 3.56 -16.10
N LEU A 66 -15.78 2.91 -15.93
CA LEU A 66 -16.10 2.11 -14.76
C LEU A 66 -15.08 0.97 -14.56
N CYS A 67 -14.79 0.21 -15.62
CA CYS A 67 -13.81 -0.87 -15.56
C CYS A 67 -12.42 -0.36 -15.19
N TYR A 68 -12.00 0.77 -15.78
CA TYR A 68 -10.72 1.41 -15.45
C TYR A 68 -10.67 1.86 -13.98
N SER A 69 -11.71 2.51 -13.48
CA SER A 69 -11.79 3.01 -12.10
C SER A 69 -11.75 1.88 -11.08
N ILE A 70 -12.50 0.79 -11.31
CA ILE A 70 -12.45 -0.42 -10.47
C ILE A 70 -11.05 -1.02 -10.47
N TYR A 71 -10.45 -1.18 -11.67
CA TYR A 71 -9.10 -1.73 -11.79
C TYR A 71 -8.07 -0.84 -11.08
N PHE A 72 -8.14 0.47 -11.24
CA PHE A 72 -7.23 1.40 -10.60
C PHE A 72 -7.40 1.44 -9.07
N ALA A 73 -8.64 1.37 -8.57
CA ALA A 73 -8.94 1.24 -7.14
C ALA A 73 -8.34 -0.06 -6.56
N TRP A 74 -8.44 -1.18 -7.28
CA TRP A 74 -7.91 -2.48 -6.86
C TRP A 74 -6.40 -2.45 -6.57
N TYR A 75 -5.62 -1.67 -7.31
CA TYR A 75 -4.18 -1.51 -7.07
C TYR A 75 -3.86 -0.42 -6.05
N SER A 76 -4.54 0.74 -6.13
CA SER A 76 -4.21 1.90 -5.30
C SER A 76 -4.65 1.75 -3.84
N ALA A 77 -5.77 1.08 -3.56
CA ALA A 77 -6.28 0.95 -2.20
C ALA A 77 -5.37 0.08 -1.29
N PRO A 78 -4.88 -1.10 -1.72
CA PRO A 78 -3.90 -1.86 -0.95
C PRO A 78 -2.60 -1.08 -0.72
N LEU A 79 -2.13 -0.31 -1.71
CA LEU A 79 -0.94 0.54 -1.54
C LEU A 79 -1.16 1.59 -0.45
N LEU A 80 -2.29 2.31 -0.47
CA LEU A 80 -2.60 3.30 0.57
C LEU A 80 -2.69 2.64 1.96
N ARG A 81 -3.32 1.46 2.06
CA ARG A 81 -3.40 0.69 3.31
C ARG A 81 -2.00 0.32 3.82
N GLN A 82 -1.16 -0.24 2.96
CA GLN A 82 0.20 -0.66 3.32
C GLN A 82 1.06 0.54 3.77
N HIS A 83 1.03 1.63 3.01
CA HIS A 83 1.78 2.84 3.37
C HIS A 83 1.26 3.51 4.64
N THR A 84 -0.05 3.45 4.91
CA THR A 84 -0.60 3.90 6.19
C THR A 84 -0.08 3.04 7.34
N ALA A 85 -0.01 1.72 7.16
CA ALA A 85 0.53 0.81 8.16
C ALA A 85 2.01 1.10 8.47
N PHE A 86 2.81 1.43 7.45
CA PHE A 86 4.20 1.90 7.63
C PHE A 86 4.28 3.18 8.46
N ILE A 87 3.38 4.14 8.24
CA ILE A 87 3.34 5.37 9.05
C ILE A 87 2.99 5.05 10.50
N MET A 88 2.02 4.17 10.75
CA MET A 88 1.60 3.80 12.10
C MET A 88 2.70 3.10 12.91
N ARG A 89 3.65 2.44 12.22
CA ARG A 89 4.82 1.78 12.82
C ARG A 89 6.12 2.56 12.63
N ASN A 90 6.05 3.81 12.15
CA ASN A 90 7.21 4.64 11.82
C ASN A 90 8.32 3.91 11.02
N GLU A 91 7.90 3.03 10.12
CA GLU A 91 8.73 2.03 9.44
C GLU A 91 8.91 2.41 7.95
N LEU A 92 10.11 2.23 7.40
CA LEU A 92 10.39 2.41 5.98
C LEU A 92 10.14 1.13 5.20
N THR A 93 9.80 1.22 3.90
CA THR A 93 9.56 0.03 3.08
C THR A 93 10.78 -0.90 3.00
N GLN A 94 12.00 -0.38 3.06
CA GLN A 94 13.21 -1.21 3.08
C GLN A 94 13.42 -1.91 4.43
N GLU A 95 12.97 -1.32 5.53
CA GLU A 95 13.01 -1.93 6.87
C GLU A 95 11.98 -3.05 6.96
N TRP A 96 10.76 -2.80 6.48
CA TRP A 96 9.72 -3.81 6.35
C TRP A 96 10.14 -4.99 5.45
N LYS A 97 10.75 -4.73 4.30
CA LYS A 97 11.23 -5.80 3.38
C LYS A 97 12.33 -6.69 3.94
N ARG A 98 13.03 -6.21 4.98
CA ARG A 98 14.11 -6.96 5.65
C ARG A 98 13.67 -7.51 7.00
N ASP A 99 12.40 -7.30 7.35
CA ASP A 99 11.81 -7.76 8.61
C ASP A 99 12.58 -7.26 9.85
N ASP A 100 13.15 -6.04 9.78
CA ASP A 100 14.07 -5.50 10.81
C ASP A 100 13.45 -5.48 12.23
N TYR A 101 12.13 -5.28 12.30
CA TYR A 101 11.37 -5.11 13.54
C TYR A 101 10.40 -6.26 13.84
N TYR A 102 10.52 -7.38 13.12
CA TYR A 102 9.64 -8.52 13.28
C TYR A 102 10.30 -9.64 14.10
N VAL A 103 9.47 -10.37 14.83
CA VAL A 103 9.86 -11.51 15.65
C VAL A 103 8.94 -12.70 15.40
N VAL A 104 9.43 -13.90 15.70
CA VAL A 104 8.59 -15.08 15.88
C VAL A 104 8.54 -15.42 17.36
N VAL A 105 7.35 -15.76 17.86
CA VAL A 105 7.14 -16.19 19.23
C VAL A 105 7.15 -17.72 19.29
N GLY A 106 8.19 -18.29 19.89
CA GLY A 106 8.29 -19.73 20.07
C GLY A 106 7.24 -20.28 21.05
N PRO A 107 7.04 -21.60 21.12
CA PRO A 107 6.05 -22.23 22.00
C PRO A 107 6.24 -21.90 23.50
N THR A 108 7.46 -21.55 23.90
CA THR A 108 7.84 -21.16 25.26
C THR A 108 7.65 -19.66 25.55
N GLY A 109 7.21 -18.87 24.57
CA GLY A 109 7.09 -17.42 24.66
C GLY A 109 8.37 -16.64 24.37
N GLU A 110 9.45 -17.32 23.96
CA GLU A 110 10.69 -16.69 23.54
C GLU A 110 10.49 -15.95 22.20
N LYS A 111 10.96 -14.70 22.13
CA LYS A 111 10.92 -13.87 20.93
C LYS A 111 12.24 -13.96 20.19
N VAL A 112 12.24 -14.55 19.01
CA VAL A 112 13.41 -14.63 18.13
C VAL A 112 13.25 -13.61 17.00
N ALA A 113 14.28 -12.84 16.68
CA ALA A 113 14.20 -11.90 15.58
C ALA A 113 14.13 -12.64 14.24
N VAL A 114 13.28 -12.16 13.32
CA VAL A 114 13.17 -12.76 11.99
C VAL A 114 14.50 -12.71 11.22
N THR A 115 15.28 -11.65 11.44
CA THR A 115 16.61 -11.47 10.84
C THR A 115 17.66 -12.47 11.31
N ASP A 116 17.41 -13.18 12.42
CA ASP A 116 18.29 -14.21 12.96
C ASP A 116 17.90 -15.63 12.51
N LEU A 117 16.76 -15.78 11.82
CA LEU A 117 16.30 -17.07 11.29
C LEU A 117 17.14 -17.49 10.07
N ASP A 118 17.36 -18.79 9.93
CA ASP A 118 17.86 -19.33 8.68
C ASP A 118 16.77 -19.34 7.60
N ALA A 119 17.15 -19.65 6.36
CA ALA A 119 16.22 -19.61 5.23
C ALA A 119 15.11 -20.68 5.31
N GLU A 120 15.34 -21.81 5.98
CA GLU A 120 14.34 -22.87 6.09
C GLU A 120 13.28 -22.47 7.12
N ASP A 121 13.72 -22.01 8.29
CA ASP A 121 12.85 -21.53 9.36
C ASP A 121 12.10 -20.25 8.96
N TYR A 122 12.76 -19.32 8.26
CA TYR A 122 12.10 -18.13 7.73
C TYR A 122 10.91 -18.49 6.84
N ASN A 123 11.09 -19.42 5.90
CA ASN A 123 10.02 -19.83 4.99
C ASN A 123 8.91 -20.61 5.71
N ARG A 124 9.28 -21.43 6.70
CA ARG A 124 8.33 -22.22 7.50
C ARG A 124 7.46 -21.36 8.40
N LEU A 125 8.02 -20.28 8.96
CA LEU A 125 7.39 -19.42 9.96
C LEU A 125 6.88 -18.09 9.40
N PHE A 126 6.91 -17.90 8.08
CA PHE A 126 6.61 -16.62 7.42
C PHE A 126 5.26 -16.01 7.82
N ASP A 127 4.24 -16.84 7.99
CA ASP A 127 2.89 -16.40 8.38
C ASP A 127 2.74 -16.11 9.89
N GLU A 128 3.77 -16.41 10.69
CA GLU A 128 3.80 -16.23 12.16
C GLU A 128 4.57 -14.98 12.60
N PHE A 129 5.01 -14.14 11.67
CA PHE A 129 5.80 -12.95 11.98
C PHE A 129 4.96 -11.88 12.68
N GLU A 130 5.42 -11.43 13.84
CA GLU A 130 4.78 -10.39 14.64
C GLU A 130 5.66 -9.15 14.72
N TYR A 131 5.06 -7.97 14.57
CA TYR A 131 5.78 -6.71 14.76
C TYR A 131 6.08 -6.47 16.25
N ASP A 132 7.34 -6.20 16.57
CA ASP A 132 7.78 -5.87 17.94
C ASP A 132 8.20 -4.40 18.04
N SER A 133 7.33 -3.56 18.61
CA SER A 133 7.59 -2.13 18.79
C SER A 133 8.81 -1.83 19.68
N SER A 134 9.23 -2.75 20.56
CA SER A 134 10.42 -2.55 21.40
C SER A 134 11.72 -2.52 20.59
N ARG A 135 11.71 -3.11 19.37
CA ARG A 135 12.84 -3.14 18.45
C ARG A 135 12.92 -1.89 17.58
N ASN A 136 11.82 -1.16 17.42
CA ASN A 136 11.82 0.08 16.65
C ASN A 136 12.23 1.27 17.55
N PRO A 137 13.41 1.89 17.32
CA PRO A 137 13.87 3.02 18.14
C PRO A 137 12.98 4.26 18.01
N PHE A 138 12.14 4.34 16.99
CA PHE A 138 11.26 5.48 16.74
C PHE A 138 9.83 5.32 17.30
N ASP A 139 9.53 4.19 17.94
CA ASP A 139 8.24 3.93 18.60
C ASP A 139 8.29 4.20 20.13
N LYS A 140 9.41 4.75 20.63
CA LYS A 140 9.65 5.08 22.05
C LYS A 140 9.18 6.48 22.42
#